data_AF-A0A5D2Z872-F1
#
_entry.id   AF-A0A5D2Z872-F1
#
_cell.length_a   1.000
_cell.length_b   1.000
_cell.length_c   1.000
_cell.angle_alpha   90.00
_cell.angle_beta   90.00
_cell.angle_gamma   90.00
#
_symmetry.space_group_name_H-M   'P 1'
#
loop_
_entity.id
_entity.type
_entity.pdbx_description
1 polymer ?
#
loop_
_entity_poly.entity_id
_entity_poly.type
_entity_poly.pdbx_seq_one_letter_code
_entity_poly.pdbx_strand_id
1 'polypeptide(L)'
;MSKAQDPFYIVKEEIQESIDKLQSSFHQWERILPDTGEQVHLTKELLANCESIEWKVDELNKTIDVAARDPSWYGIDNRELESRRRWTITACTQEM
;
A
#
# COMPACT_ATOMS: atom_id res chain seq x y z
N MET A 1 -14.86 -5.59 -18.85
CA MET A 1 -13.98 -6.38 -17.96
C MET A 1 -14.19 -5.86 -16.55
N SER A 2 -14.34 -6.75 -15.57
CA SER A 2 -14.61 -6.37 -14.19
C SER A 2 -13.41 -5.59 -13.63
N LYS A 3 -13.65 -4.42 -13.00
CA LYS A 3 -12.59 -3.56 -12.43
C LYS A 3 -11.64 -4.33 -11.49
N ALA A 4 -12.12 -5.39 -10.85
CA ALA A 4 -11.35 -6.25 -9.94
C ALA A 4 -10.14 -6.97 -10.57
N GLN A 5 -10.03 -7.08 -11.91
CA GLN A 5 -8.84 -7.67 -12.56
C GLN A 5 -7.82 -6.64 -13.04
N ASP A 6 -8.03 -5.35 -12.78
CA ASP A 6 -7.02 -4.34 -13.10
C ASP A 6 -5.81 -4.51 -12.15
N PRO A 7 -4.58 -4.50 -12.68
CA PRO A 7 -3.36 -4.53 -11.86
C PRO A 7 -3.37 -3.50 -10.75
N PHE A 8 -3.97 -2.32 -10.98
CA PHE A 8 -4.10 -1.28 -9.98
C PHE A 8 -4.92 -1.70 -8.77
N TYR A 9 -6.10 -2.33 -8.98
CA TYR A 9 -6.96 -2.71 -7.86
C TYR A 9 -6.37 -3.88 -7.06
N ILE A 10 -5.67 -4.78 -7.74
CA ILE A 10 -4.93 -5.88 -7.09
C ILE A 10 -3.84 -5.30 -6.19
N VAL A 11 -2.99 -4.42 -6.71
CA VAL A 11 -1.91 -3.80 -5.91
C VAL A 11 -2.48 -2.91 -4.80
N LYS A 12 -3.62 -2.25 -5.05
CA LYS A 12 -4.33 -1.47 -4.03
C LYS A 12 -4.79 -2.36 -2.87
N GLU A 13 -5.41 -3.51 -3.15
CA GLU A 13 -5.85 -4.46 -2.13
C GLU A 13 -4.65 -5.04 -1.38
N GLU A 14 -3.57 -5.37 -2.08
CA GLU A 14 -2.30 -5.82 -1.49
C GLU A 14 -1.69 -4.81 -0.52
N ILE A 15 -1.72 -3.52 -0.87
CA ILE A 15 -1.26 -2.43 0.01
C ILE A 15 -2.17 -2.34 1.24
N GLN A 16 -3.49 -2.37 1.03
CA GLN A 16 -4.45 -2.28 2.13
C GLN A 16 -4.31 -3.44 3.12
N GLU A 17 -4.12 -4.66 2.61
CA GLU A 17 -3.86 -5.86 3.43
C GLU A 17 -2.52 -5.74 4.18
N SER A 18 -1.50 -5.17 3.53
CA SER A 18 -0.19 -4.94 4.17
C SER A 18 -0.30 -3.92 5.32
N ILE A 19 -1.11 -2.86 5.14
CA ILE A 19 -1.40 -1.86 6.19
C ILE A 19 -2.21 -2.49 7.33
N ASP A 20 -3.25 -3.27 7.03
CA ASP A 20 -4.06 -3.97 8.05
C ASP A 20 -3.18 -4.92 8.88
N LYS A 21 -2.31 -5.67 8.22
CA LYS A 21 -1.33 -6.54 8.86
C LYS A 21 -0.35 -5.75 9.73
N LEU A 22 0.18 -4.62 9.24
CA LEU A 22 1.05 -3.74 10.01
C LEU A 22 0.34 -3.26 11.29
N GLN A 23 -0.89 -2.77 11.19
CA GLN A 23 -1.68 -2.32 12.33
C GLN A 23 -1.95 -3.45 13.33
N SER A 24 -2.26 -4.65 12.85
CA SER A 24 -2.46 -5.83 13.67
C SER A 24 -1.18 -6.23 14.42
N SER A 25 -0.05 -6.30 13.72
CA SER A 25 1.27 -6.54 14.33
C SER A 25 1.64 -5.44 15.33
N PHE A 26 1.24 -4.19 15.09
CA PHE A 26 1.52 -3.06 15.98
C PHE A 26 0.70 -3.15 17.27
N HIS A 27 -0.59 -3.45 17.15
CA HIS A 27 -1.44 -3.71 18.32
C HIS A 27 -0.95 -4.91 19.13
N GLN A 28 -0.41 -5.94 18.48
CA GLN A 28 0.20 -7.08 19.17
C GLN A 28 1.48 -6.65 19.89
N TRP A 29 2.34 -5.88 19.22
CA TRP A 29 3.56 -5.33 19.78
C TRP A 29 3.29 -4.43 21.01
N GLU A 30 2.25 -3.60 20.96
CA GLU A 30 1.87 -2.70 22.05
C GLU A 30 1.33 -3.45 23.29
N ARG A 31 0.73 -4.64 23.07
CA ARG A 31 0.24 -5.51 24.16
C ARG A 31 1.34 -6.36 24.80
N ILE A 32 2.51 -6.50 24.16
CA ILE A 32 3.64 -7.28 24.66
C ILE A 32 4.47 -6.42 25.60
N LEU A 33 4.92 -7.01 26.70
CA LEU A 33 5.81 -6.34 27.65
C LEU A 33 7.15 -5.97 26.98
N PRO A 34 7.63 -4.74 27.17
CA PRO A 34 8.96 -4.36 26.70
C PRO A 34 10.02 -5.28 27.30
N ASP A 35 11.03 -5.63 26.50
CA ASP A 35 12.17 -6.54 26.83
C ASP A 35 11.95 -8.05 26.57
N THR A 36 10.81 -8.43 25.97
CA THR A 36 10.64 -9.81 25.49
C THR A 36 11.30 -9.96 24.12
N GLY A 37 12.05 -11.03 23.84
CA GLY A 37 12.65 -11.26 22.50
C GLY A 37 11.62 -11.26 21.35
N GLU A 38 10.35 -11.54 21.69
CA GLU A 38 9.18 -11.45 20.81
C GLU A 38 8.87 -10.01 20.39
N GLN A 39 9.08 -9.02 21.27
CA GLN A 39 8.92 -7.60 20.96
C GLN A 39 9.92 -7.18 19.88
N VAL A 40 11.20 -7.57 20.01
CA VAL A 40 12.26 -7.23 19.05
C VAL A 40 11.97 -7.84 17.67
N HIS A 41 11.40 -9.05 17.64
CA HIS A 41 10.98 -9.68 16.40
C HIS A 41 9.85 -8.90 15.72
N LEU A 42 8.82 -8.53 16.48
CA LEU A 42 7.69 -7.74 15.97
C LEU A 42 8.12 -6.35 15.51
N THR A 43 9.03 -5.67 16.21
CA THR A 43 9.58 -4.38 15.75
C THR A 43 10.28 -4.51 14.38
N LYS A 44 11.03 -5.59 14.16
CA LYS A 44 11.65 -5.86 12.85
C LYS A 44 10.61 -6.17 11.77
N GLU A 45 9.57 -6.93 12.11
CA GLU A 45 8.47 -7.22 11.19
C GLU A 45 7.70 -5.95 10.81
N LEU A 46 7.42 -5.09 11.79
CA LEU A 46 6.77 -3.79 11.58
C LEU A 46 7.59 -2.91 10.64
N LEU A 47 8.91 -2.81 10.87
CA LEU A 47 9.79 -2.02 10.02
C LEU A 47 9.79 -2.55 8.57
N ALA A 48 9.94 -3.88 8.40
CA ALA A 48 9.92 -4.51 7.08
C ALA A 48 8.56 -4.35 6.38
N ASN A 49 7.45 -4.37 7.13
CA ASN A 49 6.12 -4.12 6.59
C ASN A 49 5.96 -2.66 6.14
N CYS A 50 6.42 -1.68 6.92
CA CYS A 50 6.45 -0.27 6.49
C CYS A 50 7.26 -0.10 5.20
N GLU A 51 8.49 -0.61 5.15
CA GLU A 51 9.33 -0.52 3.94
C GLU A 51 8.67 -1.17 2.71
N SER A 52 7.97 -2.30 2.92
CA SER A 52 7.23 -2.99 1.87
C SER A 52 6.04 -2.18 1.36
N ILE A 53 5.28 -1.54 2.26
CA ILE A 53 4.15 -0.70 1.88
C ILE A 53 4.63 0.55 1.14
N GLU A 54 5.65 1.24 1.66
CA GLU A 54 6.26 2.41 1.00
C GLU A 54 6.69 2.06 -0.43
N TRP A 55 7.37 0.93 -0.61
CA TRP A 55 7.78 0.45 -1.93
C TRP A 55 6.59 0.15 -2.84
N LYS A 56 5.55 -0.55 -2.33
CA LYS A 56 4.34 -0.85 -3.11
C LYS A 56 3.62 0.44 -3.53
N VAL A 57 3.57 1.45 -2.66
CA VAL A 57 2.97 2.76 -2.95
C VAL A 57 3.78 3.52 -4.03
N ASP A 58 5.11 3.50 -3.96
CA ASP A 58 5.99 4.09 -4.99
C ASP A 58 5.78 3.43 -6.36
N GLU A 59 5.79 2.10 -6.41
CA GLU A 59 5.57 1.34 -7.65
C GLU A 59 4.18 1.59 -8.24
N LEU A 60 3.15 1.69 -7.39
CA LEU A 60 1.81 2.04 -7.84
C LEU A 60 1.77 3.45 -8.42
N ASN A 61 2.46 4.41 -7.80
CA ASN A 61 2.54 5.78 -8.28
C ASN A 61 3.25 5.86 -9.65
N LYS A 62 4.34 5.11 -9.84
CA LYS A 62 5.03 4.99 -11.13
C LYS A 62 4.15 4.35 -12.19
N THR A 63 3.38 3.33 -11.82
CA THR A 63 2.40 2.71 -12.72
C THR A 63 1.32 3.71 -13.15
N ILE A 64 0.85 4.56 -12.24
CA ILE A 64 -0.09 5.65 -12.57
C ILE A 64 0.56 6.66 -13.51
N ASP A 65 1.81 7.08 -13.30
CA ASP A 65 2.51 8.04 -14.20
C ASP A 65 2.66 7.46 -15.61
N VAL A 66 3.02 6.19 -15.73
CA VAL A 66 3.10 5.49 -17.02
C VAL A 66 1.73 5.43 -17.69
N ALA A 67 0.68 5.06 -16.95
CA ALA A 67 -0.68 5.04 -17.46
C ALA A 67 -1.19 6.44 -17.84
N ALA A 68 -0.71 7.50 -17.17
CA ALA A 68 -1.08 8.89 -17.43
C ALA A 68 -0.46 9.43 -18.71
N ARG A 69 0.70 8.90 -19.13
CA ARG A 69 1.34 9.25 -20.40
C ARG A 69 0.56 8.72 -21.59
N ASP A 70 0.04 7.49 -21.50
CA ASP A 70 -0.69 6.82 -22.58
C ASP A 70 -2.02 6.20 -22.12
N PRO A 71 -2.99 7.00 -21.66
CA PRO A 71 -4.26 6.50 -21.10
C PRO A 71 -5.11 5.75 -22.14
N SER A 72 -4.96 6.08 -23.42
CA SER A 72 -5.63 5.41 -24.53
C SER A 72 -5.18 3.95 -24.72
N TRP A 73 -3.93 3.63 -24.37
CA TRP A 73 -3.40 2.26 -24.48
C TRP A 73 -3.95 1.35 -23.38
N TYR A 74 -4.16 1.92 -22.19
CA TYR A 74 -4.73 1.20 -21.04
C TYR A 74 -6.26 1.25 -20.96
N GLY A 75 -6.92 2.06 -21.80
CA GLY A 75 -8.38 2.22 -21.76
C GLY A 75 -8.89 2.86 -20.47
N ILE A 76 -8.07 3.71 -19.84
CA ILE A 76 -8.36 4.36 -18.55
C ILE A 76 -8.84 5.79 -18.81
N ASP A 77 -9.96 6.18 -18.21
CA ASP A 77 -10.48 7.55 -18.26
C ASP A 77 -9.71 8.48 -17.30
N ASN A 78 -9.62 9.77 -17.63
CA ASN A 78 -8.99 10.77 -16.76
C ASN A 78 -9.55 10.76 -15.33
N ARG A 79 -10.86 10.52 -15.16
CA ARG A 79 -11.50 10.41 -13.84
C ARG A 79 -10.98 9.22 -13.03
N GLU A 80 -10.77 8.09 -13.69
CA GLU A 80 -10.21 6.90 -13.05
C GLU A 80 -8.75 7.19 -12.65
N LEU A 81 -7.97 7.80 -13.53
CA LEU A 81 -6.58 8.16 -13.28
C LEU A 81 -6.42 9.13 -12.10
N GLU A 82 -7.27 10.17 -12.02
CA GLU A 82 -7.31 11.07 -10.87
C GLU A 82 -7.72 10.35 -9.58
N SER A 83 -8.68 9.43 -9.64
CA SER A 83 -9.07 8.63 -8.48
C SER A 83 -7.93 7.73 -8.00
N ARG A 84 -7.17 7.13 -8.92
CA ARG A 84 -5.99 6.31 -8.62
C ARG A 84 -4.94 7.15 -7.91
N ARG A 85 -4.61 8.31 -8.48
CA ARG A 85 -3.63 9.27 -7.92
C ARG A 85 -4.02 9.77 -6.54
N ARG A 86 -5.29 10.14 -6.35
CA ARG A 86 -5.80 10.59 -5.05
C ARG A 86 -5.67 9.50 -4.00
N TRP A 87 -6.01 8.25 -4.34
CA TRP A 87 -5.87 7.14 -3.40
C TRP A 87 -4.41 6.90 -3.03
N THR A 88 -3.48 6.91 -3.98
CA THR A 88 -2.03 6.74 -3.70
C THR A 88 -1.50 7.83 -2.76
N ILE A 89 -1.94 9.08 -2.92
CA ILE A 89 -1.59 10.17 -1.99
C ILE A 89 -2.15 9.90 -0.59
N THR A 90 -3.42 9.47 -0.49
CA THR A 90 -4.04 9.12 0.79
C THR A 90 -3.35 7.92 1.46
N ALA A 91 -2.98 6.89 0.69
CA ALA A 91 -2.26 5.72 1.20
C ALA A 91 -0.88 6.11 1.75
N CYS A 92 -0.13 6.96 1.05
CA CYS A 92 1.15 7.50 1.53
C CYS A 92 1.00 8.31 2.83
N THR A 93 -0.10 9.06 2.99
CA THR A 93 -0.36 9.81 4.23
C THR A 93 -0.83 8.90 5.38
N GLN A 94 -1.45 7.76 5.10
CA GLN A 94 -1.86 6.80 6.15
C GLN A 94 -0.69 6.08 6.81
N GLU A 95 0.51 6.14 6.22
CA GLU A 95 1.73 5.59 6.81
C GLU A 95 2.42 6.54 7.81
N MET A 96 1.96 7.79 7.95
CA MET A 96 2.56 8.81 8.85
C MET A 96 1.82 8.96 10.18
#